data_AF-A0A0Q8RI72-F1
#
_entry.id   AF-A0A0Q8RI72-F1
#
_cell.length_a   1.000
_cell.length_b   1.000
_cell.length_c   1.000
_cell.angle_alpha   90.00
_cell.angle_beta   90.00
_cell.angle_gamma   90.00
#
_symmetry.space_group_name_H-M   'P 1'
#
loop_
_entity.id
_entity.type
_entity.pdbx_description
1 polymer ?
#
loop_
_entity_poly.entity_id
_entity_poly.type
_entity_poly.pdbx_seq_one_letter_code
_entity_poly.pdbx_strand_id
1 'polypeptide(L)' 'MEVGRMGTIDRRTSFSEAIMVEKAIMLATHGSIETAVEYMKDRGIPDDVASRVMSGPEFQRNNGDRRKRSRT' A
#
# COMPACT_ATOMS: atom_id res chain seq x y z
N MET A 1 25.28 28.48 -9.02
CA MET A 1 23.88 28.31 -8.62
C MET A 1 23.14 27.74 -9.82
N GLU A 2 22.83 26.45 -9.81
CA GLU A 2 21.83 25.89 -10.72
C GLU A 2 21.11 24.77 -9.97
N VAL A 3 19.90 25.10 -9.51
CA VAL A 3 18.95 24.18 -8.91
C VAL A 3 18.37 23.32 -10.03
N GLY A 4 19.07 22.23 -10.35
CA GLY A 4 18.59 21.20 -11.26
C GLY A 4 17.29 20.62 -10.71
N ARG A 5 16.21 20.88 -11.44
CA ARG A 5 14.83 20.48 -11.14
C ARG A 5 14.76 19.09 -10.53
N MET A 6 14.24 19.04 -9.30
CA MET A 6 13.70 17.85 -8.65
C MET A 6 12.55 17.34 -9.53
N GLY A 7 12.88 16.58 -10.57
CA GLY A 7 11.91 15.87 -11.37
C GLY A 7 11.24 14.87 -10.45
N THR A 8 10.03 15.18 -10.00
CA THR A 8 9.12 14.16 -9.49
C THR A 8 8.95 13.18 -10.63
N ILE A 9 9.74 12.10 -10.61
CA ILE A 9 9.65 11.03 -11.59
C ILE A 9 8.19 10.62 -11.55
N ASP A 10 7.45 10.91 -12.62
CA ASP A 10 6.09 10.41 -12.83
C ASP A 10 6.21 8.90 -13.01
N ARG A 11 6.47 8.20 -11.90
CA ARG A 11 6.45 6.74 -11.85
C ARG A 11 4.98 6.38 -11.84
N ARG A 12 4.42 6.24 -13.05
CA ARG A 12 3.25 5.40 -13.23
C ARG A 12 3.58 4.06 -12.59
N THR A 13 2.86 3.73 -11.52
CA THR A 13 2.99 2.45 -10.83
C THR A 13 2.91 1.34 -11.88
N SER A 14 3.99 0.57 -12.01
CA SER A 14 4.03 -0.51 -12.99
C SER A 14 2.92 -1.51 -12.64
N PHE A 15 2.38 -2.21 -13.64
CA PHE A 15 1.37 -3.25 -13.40
C PHE A 15 1.84 -4.30 -12.37
N SER A 16 3.14 -4.62 -12.38
CA SER A 16 3.77 -5.50 -11.38
C SER A 16 3.69 -4.93 -9.96
N GLU A 17 3.96 -3.63 -9.78
CA GLU A 17 3.86 -2.96 -8.49
C GLU A 17 2.42 -2.91 -7.97
N ALA A 18 1.44 -2.70 -8.86
CA ALA A 18 0.03 -2.75 -8.50
C ALA A 18 -0.39 -4.14 -7.96
N ILE A 19 0.07 -5.23 -8.59
CA ILE A 19 -0.17 -6.60 -8.10
C ILE A 19 0.45 -6.81 -6.72
N MET A 20 1.65 -6.29 -6.49
CA MET A 20 2.34 -6.43 -5.20
C MET A 20 1.60 -5.67 -4.09
N VAL A 21 1.10 -4.47 -4.38
CA VAL A 21 0.25 -3.69 -3.47
C VAL A 21 -1.06 -4.41 -3.16
N GLU A 22 -1.73 -4.99 -4.17
CA GLU A 22 -2.97 -5.74 -3.96
C GLU A 22 -2.76 -6.97 -3.06
N LYS A 23 -1.67 -7.72 -3.29
CA LYS A 23 -1.28 -8.84 -2.41
C LYS A 23 -1.00 -8.38 -0.98
N ALA A 24 -0.33 -7.24 -0.82
CA ALA A 24 -0.07 -6.68 0.50
C ALA A 24 -1.37 -6.29 1.23
N ILE A 25 -2.33 -5.69 0.52
CA ILE A 25 -3.66 -5.39 1.08
C ILE A 25 -4.38 -6.67 1.53
N MET A 26 -4.32 -7.75 0.74
CA MET A 26 -4.87 -9.03 1.15
C MET A 26 -4.20 -9.58 2.42
N LEU A 27 -2.87 -9.53 2.50
CA LEU A 27 -2.11 -9.94 3.70
C LEU A 27 -2.50 -9.11 4.93
N ALA A 28 -2.61 -7.79 4.79
CA ALA A 28 -3.03 -6.90 5.87
C ALA A 28 -4.47 -7.19 6.34
N THR A 29 -5.32 -7.73 5.47
CA THR A 29 -6.71 -8.02 5.81
C THR A 29 -6.87 -9.38 6.51
N HIS A 30 -5.99 -10.35 6.24
CA HIS A 30 -6.03 -11.68 6.84
C HIS A 30 -5.04 -11.90 7.99
N GLY A 31 -4.06 -11.00 8.13
CA GLY A 31 -3.04 -11.02 9.18
C GLY A 31 -2.84 -9.64 9.79
N SER A 32 -1.59 -9.21 9.87
CA SER A 32 -1.19 -7.91 10.44
C SER A 32 -0.78 -6.92 9.34
N ILE A 33 -1.03 -5.63 9.59
CA ILE A 33 -0.55 -4.53 8.73
C ILE A 33 0.98 -4.57 8.64
N GLU A 34 1.67 -4.89 9.73
CA GLU A 34 3.13 -5.03 9.79
C GLU A 34 3.64 -6.04 8.74
N THR A 35 3.02 -7.22 8.65
CA THR A 35 3.38 -8.25 7.67
C THR A 35 3.21 -7.77 6.23
N ALA A 36 2.19 -6.95 5.97
CA ALA A 36 1.97 -6.39 4.64
C ALA A 36 2.99 -5.29 4.28
N VAL A 37 3.41 -4.49 5.26
CA VAL A 37 4.48 -3.50 5.09
C VAL A 37 5.82 -4.18 4.85
N GLU A 38 6.13 -5.24 5.60
CA GLU A 38 7.33 -6.06 5.38
C GLU A 38 7.33 -6.71 3.99
N TYR A 39 6.19 -7.26 3.56
CA TYR A 39 6.03 -7.81 2.22
C TYR A 39 6.29 -6.76 1.11
N MET A 40 5.77 -5.54 1.28
CA MET A 40 6.02 -4.46 0.33
C MET A 40 7.50 -4.05 0.28
N LYS A 41 8.16 -3.97 1.44
CA LYS A 41 9.59 -3.67 1.53
C LYS A 41 10.47 -4.71 0.85
N ASP A 42 10.21 -5.99 1.10
CA ASP A 42 10.94 -7.11 0.47
C ASP A 42 10.85 -7.06 -1.07
N ARG A 43 9.73 -6.52 -1.57
CA ARG A 43 9.46 -6.36 -3.01
C ARG A 43 9.97 -5.04 -3.61
N GLY A 44 10.67 -4.22 -2.83
CA GLY A 44 11.23 -2.96 -3.29
C GLY A 44 10.21 -1.81 -3.37
N ILE A 45 9.01 -1.98 -2.80
CA ILE A 45 8.05 -0.88 -2.65
C ILE A 45 8.53 0.02 -1.51
N PRO A 46 8.64 1.35 -1.72
CA PRO A 46 9.07 2.28 -0.68
C PRO A 46 8.12 2.29 0.53
N ASP A 47 8.68 2.52 1.71
CA ASP A 47 7.92 2.64 2.96
C ASP A 47 6.82 3.73 2.89
N ASP A 48 7.13 4.88 2.27
CA ASP A 48 6.15 5.95 2.00
C ASP A 48 4.93 5.46 1.21
N VAL A 49 5.15 4.62 0.19
CA VAL A 49 4.07 4.06 -0.63
C VAL A 49 3.26 3.05 0.20
N ALA A 50 3.94 2.17 0.94
CA ALA A 50 3.29 1.20 1.82
C ALA A 50 2.42 1.89 2.89
N SER A 51 2.95 2.91 3.55
CA SER A 51 2.25 3.71 4.55
C SER A 51 1.03 4.42 3.97
N ARG A 52 1.17 5.02 2.77
CA ARG A 52 0.07 5.70 2.08
C ARG A 52 -1.04 4.75 1.63
N VAL A 53 -0.69 3.54 1.19
CA VAL A 53 -1.65 2.48 0.87
C VAL A 53 -2.42 2.05 2.12
N MET A 54 -1.71 1.74 3.20
CA MET A 54 -2.32 1.23 4.44
C MET A 54 -3.11 2.30 5.19
N SER A 55 -2.74 3.57 5.04
CA SER A 55 -3.49 4.71 5.58
C SER A 55 -4.56 5.23 4.61
N GLY A 56 -4.65 4.67 3.41
CA GLY A 56 -5.55 5.14 2.36
C GLY A 56 -7.03 4.90 2.69
N PRO A 57 -7.93 5.80 2.27
CA PRO A 57 -9.37 5.65 2.50
C PRO A 57 -9.93 4.38 1.85
N GLU A 58 -9.35 3.93 0.74
CA GLU A 58 -9.73 2.69 0.04
C GLU A 58 -9.48 1.44 0.90
N PHE A 59 -8.33 1.39 1.59
CA PHE A 59 -8.02 0.30 2.52
C PHE A 59 -8.97 0.33 3.73
N GLN A 60 -9.21 1.52 4.29
CA GLN A 60 -10.11 1.69 5.43
C GLN A 60 -11.57 1.34 5.09
N ARG A 61 -12.04 1.65 3.88
CA ARG A 61 -13.37 1.25 3.39
C ARG A 61 -13.51 -0.27 3.34
N ASN A 62 -12.53 -0.96 2.77
CA ASN A 62 -12.57 -2.42 2.63
C ASN A 62 -12.45 -3.15 3.97
N ASN A 63 -11.68 -2.59 4.92
CA ASN A 63 -11.54 -3.15 6.28
C ASN A 63 -12.73 -2.79 7.20
N GLY A 64 -13.30 -1.59 7.04
CA GLY A 64 -14.46 -1.10 7.78
C GLY A 64 -15.75 -1.87 7.46
N ASP A 65 -15.93 -2.27 6.19
CA ASP A 65 -17.11 -3.05 5.77
C ASP A 65 -17.09 -4.49 6.34
N ARG A 66 -15.91 -5.13 6.43
CA ARG A 66 -15.78 -6.48 7.01
C ARG A 66 -16.05 -6.51 8.52
N ARG A 67 -15.66 -5.48 9.27
CA ARG A 67 -15.99 -5.36 10.71
C ARG A 67 -17.50 -5.29 10.96
N LYS A 68 -18.30 -4.77 10.02
CA LYS A 68 -19.76 -4.78 10.14
C LYS A 68 -20.37 -6.17 9.89
N ARG A 69 -19.78 -6.99 9.02
CA ARG A 69 -20.29 -8.34 8.70
C ARG A 69 -19.99 -9.42 9.73
N SER A 70 -18.99 -9.23 10.60
CA SER A 70 -18.68 -10.20 11.67
C SER A 70 -19.53 -10.00 12.94
N ARG A 71 -20.58 -9.17 12.88
CA ARG A 71 -21.43 -8.82 14.02
C ARG A 71 -22.88 -9.32 13.87
N THR A 72 -23.08 -10.39 13.09
CA THR A 72 -24.37 -11.09 12.96
C THR A 72 -24.22 -12.53 13.40
#